data_AF-A0A958GQX0-F1
#
_entry.id   AF-A0A958GQX0-F1
#
_cell.length_a   1.000
_cell.length_b   1.000
_cell.length_c   1.000
_cell.angle_alpha   90.00
_cell.angle_beta   90.00
_cell.angle_gamma   90.00
#
_symmetry.space_group_name_H-M   'P 1'
#
loop_
_entity.id
_entity.type
_entity.pdbx_description
1 polymer ?
#
loop_
_entity_poly.entity_id
_entity_poly.type
_entity_poly.pdbx_seq_one_letter_code
_entity_poly.pdbx_strand_id
1 'polypeptide(L)'
;MPPTRWTFAEGARDLVEAYDWAKVLRQPDRFLVKRKLHREMLRVAEPSLPVIYAKIFHPVCPWKRITSALPPSHAAKEFFFARVLARLGIETASPLAYARFGPRGRGGGSIFLSQEVPQVLTLFEALSDKAISECFPRDSLLSAYGALLGRLNRAGFYIDDYYMDNVLVHRTGGPEPQLLLVDHESTRPFVGWFRGYREKNLIAALFSEANLPLSEAEVRCVLGGYGGALTGSSPSDAHCAELDKGLRRRLEKLDRRRNKKRGRKPYKWGERFGGLRVSRRRDLNGAQLVTLYSELGDAARMVLDEGRIQAELSSVSSVFDRMKLRL
;
A
#
# COMPACT_ATOMS: atom_id res chain seq x y z
N MET A 1 -20.96 -21.13 1.26
CA MET A 1 -22.31 -20.72 0.80
C MET A 1 -22.14 -19.71 -0.32
N PRO A 2 -22.90 -19.82 -1.41
CA PRO A 2 -22.85 -18.85 -2.50
C PRO A 2 -23.31 -17.46 -2.02
N PRO A 3 -22.92 -16.38 -2.72
CA PRO A 3 -23.41 -15.04 -2.45
C PRO A 3 -24.93 -14.98 -2.57
N THR A 4 -25.59 -14.31 -1.63
CA THR A 4 -27.07 -14.33 -1.54
C THR A 4 -27.73 -13.28 -2.41
N ARG A 5 -27.04 -12.18 -2.69
CA ARG A 5 -27.51 -11.10 -3.57
C ARG A 5 -26.33 -10.28 -4.08
N TRP A 6 -26.23 -10.16 -5.40
CA TRP A 6 -25.27 -9.31 -6.07
C TRP A 6 -25.81 -7.90 -6.29
N THR A 7 -24.91 -6.92 -6.27
CA THR A 7 -25.12 -5.57 -6.82
C THR A 7 -24.08 -5.37 -7.91
N PHE A 8 -24.54 -5.04 -9.11
CA PHE A 8 -23.72 -4.98 -10.31
C PHE A 8 -23.43 -3.53 -10.73
N ALA A 9 -22.31 -3.33 -11.41
CA ALA A 9 -22.13 -2.19 -12.29
C ALA A 9 -22.99 -2.36 -13.54
N GLU A 10 -23.16 -1.27 -14.28
CA GLU A 10 -23.89 -1.28 -15.55
C GLU A 10 -23.23 -2.24 -16.55
N GLY A 11 -24.03 -3.10 -17.19
CA GLY A 11 -23.53 -4.11 -18.14
C GLY A 11 -22.76 -5.29 -17.55
N ALA A 12 -22.51 -5.34 -16.23
CA ALA A 12 -21.65 -6.36 -15.63
C ALA A 12 -22.37 -7.65 -15.19
N ARG A 13 -23.71 -7.69 -15.25
CA ARG A 13 -24.50 -8.83 -14.75
C ARG A 13 -24.15 -10.12 -15.46
N ASP A 14 -24.31 -10.16 -16.78
CA ASP A 14 -24.16 -11.39 -17.57
C ASP A 14 -22.74 -11.95 -17.45
N LEU A 15 -21.74 -11.05 -17.47
CA LEU A 15 -20.34 -11.40 -17.24
C LEU A 15 -20.14 -12.07 -15.87
N VAL A 16 -20.68 -11.49 -14.79
CA VAL A 16 -20.48 -12.01 -13.44
C VAL A 16 -21.27 -13.30 -13.23
N GLU A 17 -22.48 -13.41 -13.78
CA GLU A 17 -23.31 -14.61 -13.67
C GLU A 17 -22.77 -15.78 -14.51
N ALA A 18 -21.94 -15.53 -15.53
CA ALA A 18 -21.26 -16.57 -16.30
C ALA A 18 -20.19 -17.37 -15.50
N TYR A 19 -19.74 -16.85 -14.35
CA TYR A 19 -18.76 -17.52 -13.49
C TYR A 19 -19.44 -18.46 -12.46
N ASP A 20 -18.88 -19.66 -12.29
CA ASP A 20 -19.27 -20.55 -11.17
C ASP A 20 -18.62 -20.08 -9.85
N TRP A 21 -19.19 -19.04 -9.25
CA TRP A 21 -18.74 -18.52 -7.96
C TRP A 21 -18.84 -19.55 -6.83
N ALA A 22 -19.72 -20.55 -6.94
CA ALA A 22 -19.79 -21.61 -5.94
C ALA A 22 -18.54 -22.49 -6.01
N LYS A 23 -18.04 -22.84 -7.20
CA LYS A 23 -16.75 -23.51 -7.41
C LYS A 23 -15.59 -22.65 -6.92
N VAL A 24 -15.52 -21.37 -7.32
CA VAL A 24 -14.45 -20.45 -6.88
C VAL A 24 -14.35 -20.38 -5.37
N LEU A 25 -15.48 -20.22 -4.67
CA LEU A 25 -15.51 -20.10 -3.20
C LEU A 25 -15.31 -21.44 -2.47
N ARG A 26 -15.55 -22.58 -3.12
CA ARG A 26 -15.24 -23.91 -2.56
C ARG A 26 -13.75 -24.26 -2.70
N GLN A 27 -13.06 -23.70 -3.68
CA GLN A 27 -11.66 -24.00 -3.99
C GLN A 27 -10.82 -22.72 -4.11
N PRO A 28 -10.81 -21.84 -3.09
CA PRO A 28 -10.18 -20.53 -3.19
C PRO A 28 -8.67 -20.61 -3.45
N ASP A 29 -7.99 -21.64 -2.93
CA ASP A 29 -6.54 -21.80 -3.07
C ASP A 29 -6.09 -21.98 -4.52
N ARG A 30 -6.97 -22.45 -5.43
CA ARG A 30 -6.67 -22.54 -6.87
C ARG A 30 -6.54 -21.19 -7.56
N PHE A 31 -7.13 -20.15 -6.96
CA PHE A 31 -7.20 -18.81 -7.52
C PHE A 31 -6.46 -17.79 -6.65
N LEU A 32 -5.87 -18.21 -5.53
CA LEU A 32 -5.35 -17.32 -4.50
C LEU A 32 -4.09 -16.59 -4.97
N VAL A 33 -4.17 -15.26 -4.99
CA VAL A 33 -3.02 -14.37 -5.24
C VAL A 33 -2.42 -13.90 -3.93
N LYS A 34 -3.26 -13.51 -2.96
CA LYS A 34 -2.78 -12.94 -1.69
C LYS A 34 -3.75 -13.26 -0.56
N ARG A 35 -3.22 -13.79 0.55
CA ARG A 35 -3.97 -14.01 1.79
C ARG A 35 -3.46 -13.06 2.88
N LYS A 36 -4.38 -12.34 3.50
CA LYS A 36 -4.17 -11.59 4.75
C LYS A 36 -5.22 -12.05 5.76
N LEU A 37 -4.98 -11.77 7.04
CA LEU A 37 -5.85 -12.21 8.13
C LEU A 37 -7.36 -11.92 7.88
N HIS A 38 -7.70 -10.73 7.35
CA HIS A 38 -9.08 -10.28 7.14
C HIS A 38 -9.50 -10.22 5.67
N ARG A 39 -8.62 -10.57 4.73
CA ARG A 39 -8.92 -10.47 3.30
C ARG A 39 -8.15 -11.47 2.46
N GLU A 40 -8.80 -11.97 1.42
CA GLU A 40 -8.19 -12.78 0.38
C GLU A 40 -8.38 -12.07 -0.96
N MET A 41 -7.37 -12.18 -1.83
CA MET A 41 -7.42 -11.71 -3.21
C MET A 41 -7.28 -12.93 -4.10
N LEU A 42 -8.30 -13.18 -4.92
CA LEU A 42 -8.32 -14.26 -5.90
C LEU A 42 -8.23 -13.68 -7.31
N ARG A 43 -7.54 -14.35 -8.22
CA ARG A 43 -7.52 -14.08 -9.66
C ARG A 43 -8.21 -15.23 -10.37
N VAL A 44 -9.39 -14.96 -10.91
CA VAL A 44 -10.25 -15.94 -11.57
C VAL A 44 -10.09 -15.76 -13.07
N ALA A 45 -9.47 -16.76 -13.71
CA ALA A 45 -9.30 -16.84 -15.15
C ALA A 45 -10.01 -18.10 -15.65
N GLU A 46 -10.97 -17.93 -16.55
CA GLU A 46 -11.67 -19.02 -17.24
C GLU A 46 -11.46 -18.83 -18.76
N PRO A 47 -11.24 -19.90 -19.56
CA PRO A 47 -10.73 -19.76 -20.94
C PRO A 47 -11.53 -18.85 -21.87
N SER A 48 -12.85 -18.76 -21.69
CA SER A 48 -13.77 -17.99 -22.53
C SER A 48 -14.26 -16.70 -21.87
N LEU A 49 -13.73 -16.33 -20.70
CA LEU A 49 -14.20 -15.19 -19.93
C LEU A 49 -13.04 -14.23 -19.59
N PRO A 50 -13.30 -12.90 -19.57
CA PRO A 50 -12.30 -11.92 -19.13
C PRO A 50 -11.86 -12.14 -17.69
N VAL A 51 -10.56 -12.10 -17.40
CA VAL A 51 -10.03 -12.34 -16.05
C VAL A 51 -10.60 -11.35 -15.02
N ILE A 52 -10.99 -11.86 -13.85
CA ILE A 52 -11.58 -11.09 -12.74
C ILE A 52 -10.72 -11.23 -11.48
N TYR A 53 -10.53 -10.12 -10.77
CA TYR A 53 -10.06 -10.14 -9.39
C TYR A 53 -11.24 -10.15 -8.41
N ALA A 54 -11.19 -11.07 -7.46
CA ALA A 54 -12.15 -11.17 -6.36
C ALA A 54 -11.47 -10.87 -5.03
N LYS A 55 -11.86 -9.75 -4.40
CA LYS A 55 -11.41 -9.36 -3.07
C LYS A 55 -12.45 -9.77 -2.04
N ILE A 56 -12.12 -10.80 -1.27
CA ILE A 56 -12.99 -11.42 -0.27
C ILE A 56 -12.62 -10.89 1.10
N PHE A 57 -13.60 -10.37 1.83
CA PHE A 57 -13.45 -9.80 3.17
C PHE A 57 -14.07 -10.72 4.21
N HIS A 58 -13.27 -11.09 5.20
CA HIS A 58 -13.67 -11.98 6.29
C HIS A 58 -13.70 -11.22 7.62
N PRO A 59 -14.79 -11.27 8.39
CA PRO A 59 -14.83 -10.67 9.71
C PRO A 59 -14.09 -11.55 10.74
N VAL A 60 -12.88 -11.14 11.11
CA VAL A 60 -11.94 -11.95 11.91
C VAL A 60 -12.22 -11.98 13.40
N CYS A 61 -12.90 -10.99 13.97
CA CYS A 61 -13.20 -10.96 15.40
C CYS A 61 -14.69 -10.70 15.68
N PRO A 62 -15.22 -11.12 16.85
CA PRO A 62 -16.65 -10.99 17.17
C PRO A 62 -17.18 -9.56 17.02
N TRP A 63 -16.42 -8.57 17.48
CA TRP A 63 -16.79 -7.16 17.29
C TRP A 63 -16.85 -6.77 15.81
N LYS A 64 -15.86 -7.20 15.01
CA LYS A 64 -15.86 -6.97 13.56
C LYS A 64 -16.99 -7.70 12.85
N ARG A 65 -17.41 -8.87 13.32
CA ARG A 65 -18.61 -9.58 12.81
C ARG A 65 -19.86 -8.74 12.99
N ILE A 66 -20.04 -8.15 14.17
CA ILE A 66 -21.15 -7.23 14.46
C ILE A 66 -21.08 -6.01 13.54
N THR A 67 -19.94 -5.32 13.48
CA THR A 67 -19.83 -4.11 12.64
C THR A 67 -19.90 -4.40 11.14
N SER A 68 -19.46 -5.58 10.69
CA SER A 68 -19.52 -5.99 9.27
C SER A 68 -20.94 -6.26 8.77
N ALA A 69 -21.87 -6.54 9.70
CA ALA A 69 -23.28 -6.68 9.36
C ALA A 69 -23.92 -5.32 9.00
N LEU A 70 -23.39 -4.22 9.55
CA LEU A 70 -23.87 -2.87 9.27
C LEU A 70 -23.45 -2.42 7.86
N PRO A 71 -24.35 -1.81 7.07
CA PRO A 71 -23.99 -1.16 5.82
C PRO A 71 -23.16 0.13 6.04
N PRO A 72 -22.28 0.48 5.09
CA PRO A 72 -21.83 -0.33 3.96
C PRO A 72 -20.77 -1.37 4.38
N SER A 73 -20.77 -2.55 3.75
CA SER A 73 -19.65 -3.50 3.90
C SER A 73 -18.39 -3.00 3.18
N HIS A 74 -17.22 -3.52 3.53
CA HIS A 74 -15.94 -3.17 2.88
C HIS A 74 -16.00 -3.30 1.36
N ALA A 75 -16.53 -4.43 0.84
CA ALA A 75 -16.72 -4.61 -0.60
C ALA A 75 -17.67 -3.59 -1.24
N ALA A 76 -18.73 -3.20 -0.53
CA ALA A 76 -19.70 -2.21 -1.03
C ALA A 76 -19.07 -0.81 -1.07
N LYS A 77 -18.28 -0.48 -0.05
CA LYS A 77 -17.52 0.77 0.04
C LYS A 77 -16.52 0.88 -1.11
N GLU A 78 -15.74 -0.18 -1.37
CA GLU A 78 -14.76 -0.21 -2.45
C GLU A 78 -15.42 -0.12 -3.83
N PHE A 79 -16.50 -0.88 -4.06
CA PHE A 79 -17.31 -0.76 -5.27
C PHE A 79 -17.85 0.66 -5.50
N PHE A 80 -18.37 1.29 -4.44
CA PHE A 80 -18.88 2.66 -4.51
C PHE A 80 -17.78 3.65 -4.89
N PHE A 81 -16.63 3.63 -4.20
CA PHE A 81 -15.56 4.59 -4.47
C PHE A 81 -14.88 4.35 -5.82
N ALA A 82 -14.69 3.10 -6.25
CA ALA A 82 -14.19 2.81 -7.60
C ALA A 82 -15.06 3.49 -8.67
N ARG A 83 -16.39 3.33 -8.58
CA ARG A 83 -17.34 3.96 -9.51
C ARG A 83 -17.33 5.48 -9.44
N VAL A 84 -17.26 6.05 -8.24
CA VAL A 84 -17.24 7.51 -8.06
C VAL A 84 -15.95 8.10 -8.64
N LEU A 85 -14.81 7.49 -8.36
CA LEU A 85 -13.51 7.94 -8.86
C LEU A 85 -13.43 7.82 -10.39
N ALA A 86 -13.89 6.69 -10.96
CA ALA A 86 -13.98 6.51 -12.41
C ALA A 86 -14.81 7.61 -13.09
N ARG A 87 -15.98 7.95 -12.53
CA ARG A 87 -16.83 9.05 -13.04
C ARG A 87 -16.19 10.43 -12.96
N LEU A 88 -15.21 10.61 -12.06
CA LEU A 88 -14.45 11.84 -11.91
C LEU A 88 -13.19 11.86 -12.78
N GLY A 89 -13.03 10.90 -13.70
CA GLY A 89 -11.88 10.79 -14.58
C GLY A 89 -10.60 10.32 -13.87
N ILE A 90 -10.72 9.72 -12.69
CA ILE A 90 -9.61 9.05 -12.02
C ILE A 90 -9.63 7.60 -12.48
N GLU A 91 -8.62 7.19 -13.24
CA GLU A 91 -8.49 5.83 -13.73
C GLU A 91 -8.44 4.85 -12.55
N THR A 92 -9.30 3.83 -12.61
CA THR A 92 -9.43 2.75 -11.61
C THR A 92 -9.77 1.45 -12.32
N ALA A 93 -9.48 0.32 -11.69
CA ALA A 93 -9.88 -0.97 -12.25
C ALA A 93 -11.41 -1.05 -12.33
N SER A 94 -11.94 -1.50 -13.47
CA SER A 94 -13.38 -1.50 -13.72
C SER A 94 -14.13 -2.33 -12.66
N PRO A 95 -14.95 -1.70 -11.80
CA PRO A 95 -15.68 -2.43 -10.77
C PRO A 95 -16.85 -3.16 -11.41
N LEU A 96 -16.94 -4.47 -11.19
CA LEU A 96 -17.97 -5.33 -11.80
C LEU A 96 -19.16 -5.54 -10.87
N ALA A 97 -18.91 -5.94 -9.63
CA ALA A 97 -19.98 -6.23 -8.68
C ALA A 97 -19.49 -6.24 -7.23
N TYR A 98 -20.43 -6.27 -6.30
CA TYR A 98 -20.17 -6.75 -4.95
C TYR A 98 -21.34 -7.59 -4.42
N ALA A 99 -21.05 -8.45 -3.44
CA ALA A 99 -22.07 -9.19 -2.71
C ALA A 99 -21.68 -9.44 -1.26
N ARG A 100 -22.68 -9.85 -0.46
CA ARG A 100 -22.48 -10.45 0.86
C ARG A 100 -22.77 -11.94 0.78
N PHE A 101 -22.07 -12.75 1.57
CA PHE A 101 -22.29 -14.20 1.65
C PHE A 101 -22.32 -14.67 3.10
N GLY A 102 -23.03 -15.77 3.34
CA GLY A 102 -23.27 -16.30 4.68
C GLY A 102 -24.38 -15.57 5.46
N PRO A 103 -24.77 -16.06 6.65
CA PRO A 103 -25.87 -15.49 7.42
C PRO A 103 -25.50 -14.12 8.00
N ARG A 104 -26.45 -13.17 7.99
CA ARG A 104 -26.29 -11.88 8.68
C ARG A 104 -25.95 -12.12 10.15
N GLY A 105 -24.91 -11.47 10.66
CA GLY A 105 -24.50 -11.54 12.07
C GLY A 105 -23.75 -12.82 12.50
N ARG A 106 -23.67 -13.87 11.67
CA ARG A 106 -22.97 -15.13 12.02
C ARG A 106 -21.61 -15.32 11.33
N GLY A 107 -20.91 -14.21 11.03
CA GLY A 107 -19.60 -14.26 10.39
C GLY A 107 -19.64 -14.38 8.86
N GLY A 108 -20.75 -13.99 8.23
CA GLY A 108 -20.79 -13.79 6.78
C GLY A 108 -19.79 -12.74 6.30
N GLY A 109 -19.23 -12.95 5.11
CA GLY A 109 -18.25 -12.05 4.49
C GLY A 109 -18.85 -11.19 3.38
N SER A 110 -17.98 -10.45 2.70
CA SER A 110 -18.35 -9.72 1.48
C SER A 110 -17.31 -9.89 0.40
N ILE A 111 -17.72 -9.85 -0.85
CA ILE A 111 -16.86 -10.00 -2.02
C ILE A 111 -17.01 -8.77 -2.91
N PHE A 112 -15.88 -8.21 -3.36
CA PHE A 112 -15.81 -7.17 -4.39
C PHE A 112 -15.14 -7.77 -5.63
N LEU A 113 -15.71 -7.50 -6.80
CA LEU A 113 -15.21 -7.95 -8.09
C LEU A 113 -14.77 -6.77 -8.94
N SER A 114 -13.60 -6.87 -9.53
CA SER A 114 -13.11 -5.94 -10.55
C SER A 114 -12.51 -6.70 -11.72
N GLN A 115 -12.60 -6.12 -12.91
CA GLN A 115 -11.92 -6.65 -14.08
C GLN A 115 -10.40 -6.54 -13.91
N GLU A 116 -9.64 -7.52 -14.37
CA GLU A 116 -8.19 -7.40 -14.49
C GLU A 116 -7.82 -6.30 -15.50
N VAL A 117 -6.82 -5.50 -15.14
CA VAL A 117 -6.18 -4.56 -16.06
C VAL A 117 -4.94 -5.27 -16.61
N PRO A 118 -4.87 -5.62 -17.90
CA PRO A 118 -3.73 -6.32 -18.46
C PRO A 118 -2.53 -5.38 -18.65
N GLN A 119 -1.33 -5.95 -18.74
CA GLN A 119 -0.10 -5.21 -19.05
C GLN A 119 0.19 -4.05 -18.09
N VAL A 120 0.03 -4.28 -16.79
CA VAL A 120 0.32 -3.31 -15.73
C VAL A 120 1.38 -3.80 -14.76
N LEU A 121 2.07 -2.87 -14.13
CA LEU A 121 2.95 -3.07 -12.98
C LEU A 121 2.48 -2.18 -11.84
N THR A 122 2.80 -2.50 -10.59
CA THR A 122 2.70 -1.47 -9.55
C THR A 122 3.71 -0.35 -9.83
N LEU A 123 3.46 0.87 -9.34
CA LEU A 123 4.40 1.97 -9.49
C LEU A 123 5.73 1.65 -8.79
N PHE A 124 5.68 0.89 -7.68
CA PHE A 124 6.88 0.41 -7.00
C PHE A 124 7.74 -0.47 -7.91
N GLU A 125 7.10 -1.44 -8.58
CA GLU A 125 7.74 -2.33 -9.55
C GLU A 125 8.25 -1.55 -10.76
N ALA A 126 7.42 -0.68 -11.33
CA ALA A 126 7.77 0.15 -12.49
C ALA A 126 8.99 1.05 -12.24
N LEU A 127 9.09 1.64 -11.05
CA LEU A 127 10.23 2.45 -10.64
C LEU A 127 11.53 1.64 -10.46
N SER A 128 11.43 0.33 -10.31
CA SER A 128 12.56 -0.59 -10.14
C SER A 128 12.90 -1.34 -11.44
N ASP A 129 12.02 -1.28 -12.45
CA ASP A 129 12.14 -2.00 -13.71
C ASP A 129 12.90 -1.16 -14.75
N LYS A 130 14.00 -1.73 -15.28
CA LYS A 130 14.84 -1.05 -16.27
C LYS A 130 14.12 -0.82 -17.59
N ALA A 131 13.35 -1.78 -18.08
CA ALA A 131 12.64 -1.66 -19.35
C ALA A 131 11.57 -0.57 -19.28
N ILE A 132 10.89 -0.45 -18.13
CA ILE A 132 9.94 0.63 -17.91
C ILE A 132 10.65 1.98 -17.81
N SER A 133 11.81 2.03 -17.17
CA SER A 133 12.60 3.26 -17.07
C SER A 133 13.11 3.78 -18.43
N GLU A 134 13.30 2.89 -19.41
CA GLU A 134 13.61 3.25 -20.80
C GLU A 134 12.40 3.87 -21.52
N CYS A 135 11.19 3.35 -21.27
CA CYS A 135 9.96 3.88 -21.85
C CYS A 135 9.52 5.20 -21.19
N PHE A 136 9.62 5.26 -19.85
CA PHE A 136 9.17 6.38 -19.05
C PHE A 136 10.30 6.82 -18.12
N PRO A 137 10.88 8.01 -18.33
CA PRO A 137 11.84 8.57 -17.39
C PRO A 137 11.26 8.57 -15.98
N ARG A 138 12.09 8.21 -15.01
CA ARG A 138 11.69 8.09 -13.60
C ARG A 138 11.00 9.34 -13.07
N ASP A 139 11.50 10.52 -13.45
CA ASP A 139 10.92 11.81 -13.06
C ASP A 139 9.51 12.01 -13.64
N SER A 140 9.25 11.52 -14.86
CA SER A 140 7.92 11.55 -15.48
C SER A 140 6.93 10.66 -14.73
N LEU A 141 7.34 9.46 -14.31
CA LEU A 141 6.50 8.57 -13.49
C LEU A 141 6.16 9.20 -12.13
N LEU A 142 7.14 9.80 -11.47
CA LEU A 142 6.95 10.47 -10.18
C LEU A 142 6.09 11.73 -10.30
N SER A 143 6.27 12.50 -11.38
CA SER A 143 5.41 13.64 -11.70
C SER A 143 3.97 13.20 -11.95
N ALA A 144 3.76 12.14 -12.75
CA ALA A 144 2.44 11.57 -12.99
C ALA A 144 1.78 11.05 -11.70
N TYR A 145 2.55 10.43 -10.81
CA TYR A 145 2.08 9.95 -9.50
C TYR A 145 1.63 11.09 -8.60
N GLY A 146 2.41 12.17 -8.56
CA GLY A 146 2.03 13.42 -7.92
C GLY A 146 0.76 14.00 -8.52
N ALA A 147 0.67 14.05 -9.84
CA ALA A 147 -0.49 14.57 -10.57
C ALA A 147 -1.77 13.79 -10.28
N LEU A 148 -1.71 12.46 -10.23
CA LEU A 148 -2.82 11.59 -9.84
C LEU A 148 -3.34 11.96 -8.44
N LEU A 149 -2.42 12.13 -7.47
CA LEU A 149 -2.77 12.55 -6.11
C LEU A 149 -3.37 13.97 -6.08
N GLY A 150 -2.86 14.87 -6.91
CA GLY A 150 -3.37 16.24 -7.07
C GLY A 150 -4.82 16.24 -7.56
N ARG A 151 -5.11 15.46 -8.61
CA ARG A 151 -6.48 15.26 -9.13
C ARG A 151 -7.42 14.68 -8.08
N LEU A 152 -6.97 13.65 -7.36
CA LEU A 152 -7.74 13.02 -6.26
C LEU A 152 -8.09 14.03 -5.15
N ASN A 153 -7.10 14.79 -4.67
CA ASN A 153 -7.30 15.79 -3.64
C ASN A 153 -8.12 17.01 -4.11
N ARG A 154 -8.05 17.35 -5.41
CA ARG A 154 -8.89 18.37 -6.05
C ARG A 154 -10.35 17.92 -6.09
N ALA A 155 -10.59 16.63 -6.38
CA ALA A 155 -11.91 16.01 -6.36
C ALA A 155 -12.50 15.83 -4.94
N GLY A 156 -11.75 16.19 -3.88
CA GLY A 156 -12.23 16.12 -2.50
C GLY A 156 -12.11 14.74 -1.86
N PHE A 157 -11.18 13.90 -2.33
CA PHE A 157 -10.96 12.56 -1.77
C PHE A 157 -9.58 12.41 -1.17
N TYR A 158 -9.50 11.64 -0.08
CA TYR A 158 -8.24 11.19 0.49
C TYR A 158 -8.25 9.68 0.71
N ILE A 159 -7.08 9.05 0.73
CA ILE A 159 -6.92 7.59 0.84
C ILE A 159 -5.92 7.30 1.97
N ASP A 160 -6.34 6.59 3.02
CA ASP A 160 -5.41 6.32 4.15
C ASP A 160 -4.17 5.51 3.71
N ASP A 161 -4.32 4.71 2.66
CA ASP A 161 -3.30 3.78 2.14
C ASP A 161 -2.80 4.16 0.73
N TYR A 162 -2.57 5.45 0.47
CA TYR A 162 -2.01 5.90 -0.81
C TYR A 162 -0.51 5.62 -0.88
N TYR A 163 -0.15 4.44 -1.39
CA TYR A 163 1.22 3.94 -1.55
C TYR A 163 1.47 3.54 -3.01
N MET A 164 2.74 3.43 -3.40
CA MET A 164 3.14 3.07 -4.77
C MET A 164 2.61 1.69 -5.21
N ASP A 165 2.43 0.74 -4.28
CA ASP A 165 1.83 -0.57 -4.55
C ASP A 165 0.33 -0.52 -4.93
N ASN A 166 -0.36 0.58 -4.59
CA ASN A 166 -1.77 0.79 -4.91
C ASN A 166 -1.97 1.67 -6.15
N VAL A 167 -0.89 2.01 -6.85
CA VAL A 167 -0.94 2.70 -8.14
C VAL A 167 -0.34 1.76 -9.18
N LEU A 168 -1.08 1.50 -10.25
CA LEU A 168 -0.66 0.69 -11.37
C LEU A 168 -0.20 1.58 -12.51
N VAL A 169 0.81 1.13 -13.24
CA VAL A 169 1.38 1.77 -14.42
C VAL A 169 1.13 0.87 -15.62
N HIS A 170 0.52 1.40 -16.68
CA HIS A 170 0.43 0.68 -17.94
C HIS A 170 1.81 0.54 -18.59
N ARG A 171 2.20 -0.70 -18.94
CA ARG A 171 3.46 -0.99 -19.64
C ARG A 171 3.46 -0.49 -21.07
N THR A 172 2.28 -0.45 -21.67
CA THR A 172 2.05 -0.05 -23.05
C THR A 172 1.20 1.20 -23.05
N GLY A 173 1.69 2.29 -23.60
CA GLY A 173 0.99 3.57 -23.60
C GLY A 173 1.74 4.57 -24.47
N GLY A 174 1.08 5.68 -24.79
CA GLY A 174 1.66 6.77 -25.57
C GLY A 174 2.84 7.46 -24.86
N PRO A 175 3.18 8.71 -25.24
CA PRO A 175 4.37 9.38 -24.71
C PRO A 175 4.32 9.66 -23.20
N GLU A 176 3.16 9.54 -22.56
CA GLU A 176 2.94 9.87 -21.15
C GLU A 176 2.55 8.64 -20.31
N PRO A 177 3.06 8.51 -19.08
CA PRO A 177 2.68 7.42 -18.20
C PRO A 177 1.18 7.46 -17.83
N GLN A 178 0.48 6.36 -18.07
CA GLN A 178 -0.91 6.18 -17.64
C GLN A 178 -0.94 5.45 -16.30
N LEU A 179 -1.51 6.13 -15.30
CA LEU A 179 -1.55 5.66 -13.92
C LEU A 179 -2.98 5.39 -13.46
N LEU A 180 -3.19 4.19 -12.95
CA LEU A 180 -4.48 3.72 -12.47
C LEU A 180 -4.41 3.45 -10.97
N LEU A 181 -5.42 3.88 -10.23
CA LEU A 181 -5.50 3.69 -8.78
C LEU A 181 -6.28 2.41 -8.46
N VAL A 182 -5.79 1.61 -7.50
CA VAL A 182 -6.49 0.43 -6.96
C VAL A 182 -6.59 0.46 -5.43
N ASP A 183 -7.26 -0.54 -4.85
CA ASP A 183 -7.52 -0.66 -3.40
C ASP A 183 -8.21 0.57 -2.79
N HIS A 184 -9.50 0.76 -3.13
CA HIS A 184 -10.27 1.93 -2.68
C HIS A 184 -10.91 1.76 -1.29
N GLU A 185 -10.56 0.70 -0.56
CA GLU A 185 -11.16 0.37 0.74
C GLU A 185 -11.00 1.51 1.76
N SER A 186 -9.87 2.21 1.71
CA SER A 186 -9.54 3.30 2.63
C SER A 186 -9.88 4.69 2.11
N THR A 187 -10.50 4.79 0.92
CA THR A 187 -10.96 6.06 0.34
C THR A 187 -12.03 6.70 1.20
N ARG A 188 -11.95 8.02 1.37
CA ARG A 188 -12.98 8.82 2.04
C ARG A 188 -13.12 10.20 1.36
N PRO A 189 -14.34 10.74 1.27
CA PRO A 189 -14.52 12.13 0.91
C PRO A 189 -14.07 13.04 2.05
N PHE A 190 -13.62 14.25 1.72
CA PHE A 190 -13.46 15.34 2.65
C PHE A 190 -14.00 16.63 2.05
N VAL A 191 -14.62 17.48 2.87
CA VAL A 191 -15.17 18.77 2.45
C VAL A 191 -14.21 19.88 2.85
N GLY A 192 -13.77 20.69 1.88
CA GLY A 192 -13.18 22.05 1.92
C GLY A 192 -12.14 22.43 2.99
N TRP A 193 -12.42 22.13 4.25
CA TRP A 193 -11.75 22.68 5.44
C TRP A 193 -10.66 21.78 6.01
N PHE A 194 -10.53 20.54 5.51
CA PHE A 194 -9.59 19.58 6.07
C PHE A 194 -8.25 19.55 5.32
N ARG A 195 -7.52 20.67 5.34
CA ARG A 195 -6.11 20.74 4.87
C ARG A 195 -5.27 19.57 5.40
N GLY A 196 -5.55 19.13 6.63
CA GLY A 196 -4.88 17.99 7.26
C GLY A 196 -5.03 16.64 6.55
N TYR A 197 -6.12 16.40 5.79
CA TYR A 197 -6.25 15.15 5.02
C TYR A 197 -5.38 15.17 3.76
N ARG A 198 -5.28 16.30 3.06
CA ARG A 198 -4.38 16.44 1.89
C ARG A 198 -2.93 16.23 2.30
N GLU A 199 -2.50 16.86 3.39
CA GLU A 199 -1.16 16.68 3.96
C GLU A 199 -0.92 15.23 4.39
N LYS A 200 -1.93 14.56 4.97
CA LYS A 200 -1.83 13.14 5.32
C LYS A 200 -1.64 12.26 4.09
N ASN A 201 -2.35 12.56 3.00
CA ASN A 201 -2.23 11.86 1.72
C ASN A 201 -0.82 12.03 1.12
N LEU A 202 -0.30 13.27 1.13
CA LEU A 202 1.08 13.54 0.70
C LEU A 202 2.12 12.82 1.56
N ILE A 203 1.93 12.80 2.89
CA ILE A 203 2.82 12.06 3.78
C ILE A 203 2.80 10.56 3.48
N ALA A 204 1.62 9.99 3.24
CA ALA A 204 1.50 8.59 2.81
C ALA A 204 2.20 8.34 1.46
N ALA A 205 2.02 9.26 0.51
CA ALA A 205 2.60 9.15 -0.83
C ALA A 205 4.13 9.25 -0.85
N LEU A 206 4.72 10.08 0.02
CA LEU A 206 6.15 10.40 0.00
C LEU A 206 6.97 9.62 1.04
N PHE A 207 6.39 9.31 2.21
CA PHE A 207 7.15 8.87 3.37
C PHE A 207 6.61 7.59 4.03
N SER A 208 5.69 6.88 3.35
CA SER A 208 5.29 5.55 3.83
C SER A 208 6.46 4.58 3.76
N GLU A 209 6.61 3.73 4.79
CA GLU A 209 7.57 2.61 4.79
C GLU A 209 7.29 1.61 3.64
N ALA A 210 6.09 1.65 3.05
CA ALA A 210 5.70 0.82 1.89
C ALA A 210 6.16 1.40 0.53
N ASN A 211 6.77 2.58 0.50
CA ASN A 211 7.28 3.19 -0.72
C ASN A 211 8.80 3.04 -0.81
N LEU A 212 9.34 3.21 -2.02
CA LEU A 212 10.77 3.41 -2.19
C LEU A 212 11.21 4.72 -1.51
N PRO A 213 12.40 4.75 -0.87
CA PRO A 213 12.96 5.99 -0.39
C PRO A 213 13.22 6.92 -1.59
N LEU A 214 12.69 8.13 -1.52
CA LEU A 214 12.86 9.15 -2.53
C LEU A 214 13.96 10.14 -2.12
N SER A 215 14.83 10.49 -3.06
CA SER A 215 15.74 11.63 -2.94
C SER A 215 14.98 12.95 -2.94
N GLU A 216 15.65 14.04 -2.57
CA GLU A 216 15.04 15.37 -2.58
C GLU A 216 14.59 15.85 -3.97
N ALA A 217 15.30 15.44 -5.03
CA ALA A 217 14.92 15.76 -6.40
C ALA A 217 13.63 15.03 -6.80
N GLU A 218 13.52 13.75 -6.44
CA GLU A 218 12.33 12.94 -6.71
C GLU A 218 11.10 13.42 -5.92
N VAL A 219 11.29 13.81 -4.65
CA VAL A 219 10.23 14.45 -3.87
C VAL A 219 9.75 15.73 -4.58
N ARG A 220 10.67 16.52 -5.16
CA ARG A 220 10.30 17.69 -5.96
C ARG A 220 9.50 17.33 -7.21
N CYS A 221 9.84 16.25 -7.93
CA CYS A 221 9.04 15.78 -9.07
C CYS A 221 7.60 15.45 -8.65
N VAL A 222 7.42 14.70 -7.55
CA VAL A 222 6.08 14.36 -7.03
C VAL A 222 5.32 15.63 -6.62
N LEU A 223 5.97 16.55 -5.90
CA LEU A 223 5.33 17.80 -5.45
C LEU A 223 5.00 18.74 -6.62
N GLY A 224 5.85 18.78 -7.65
CA GLY A 224 5.63 19.52 -8.89
C GLY A 224 4.38 19.06 -9.61
N GLY A 225 4.29 17.75 -9.90
CA GLY A 225 3.11 17.15 -10.51
C GLY A 225 1.85 17.31 -9.67
N TYR A 226 1.97 17.14 -8.34
CA TYR A 226 0.86 17.36 -7.40
C TYR A 226 0.34 18.80 -7.42
N GLY A 227 1.24 19.78 -7.32
CA GLY A 227 0.89 21.19 -7.34
C GLY A 227 0.20 21.58 -8.64
N GLY A 228 0.79 21.20 -9.79
CA GLY A 228 0.23 21.47 -11.12
C GLY A 228 -1.18 20.90 -11.28
N ALA A 229 -1.37 19.64 -10.90
CA ALA A 229 -2.68 18.99 -10.97
C ALA A 229 -3.68 19.49 -9.92
N LEU A 230 -3.23 20.11 -8.83
CA LEU A 230 -4.12 20.67 -7.80
C LEU A 230 -4.55 22.09 -8.14
N THR A 231 -3.66 22.94 -8.65
CA THR A 231 -3.91 24.39 -8.88
C THR A 231 -4.11 24.76 -10.34
N GLY A 232 -3.65 23.94 -11.29
CA GLY A 232 -3.65 24.25 -12.72
C GLY A 232 -2.39 25.00 -13.17
N SER A 233 -1.44 25.25 -12.27
CA SER A 233 -0.16 25.90 -12.58
C SER A 233 0.98 25.17 -11.88
N SER A 234 2.10 24.98 -12.59
CA SER A 234 3.29 24.36 -12.02
C SER A 234 3.78 25.19 -10.82
N PRO A 235 3.94 24.58 -9.63
CA PRO A 235 4.48 25.29 -8.48
C PRO A 235 5.94 25.66 -8.72
N SER A 236 6.38 26.78 -8.14
CA SER A 236 7.81 27.13 -8.15
C SER A 236 8.61 26.17 -7.26
N ASP A 237 9.91 26.04 -7.55
CA ASP A 237 10.81 25.21 -6.74
C ASP A 237 10.83 25.62 -5.26
N ALA A 238 10.80 26.93 -4.99
CA ALA A 238 10.72 27.47 -3.64
C ALA A 238 9.44 27.02 -2.92
N HIS A 239 8.31 26.95 -3.63
CA HIS A 239 7.05 26.46 -3.08
C HIS A 239 7.12 24.96 -2.76
N CYS A 240 7.68 24.15 -3.67
CA CYS A 240 7.89 22.72 -3.44
C CYS A 240 8.79 22.45 -2.23
N ALA A 241 9.89 23.20 -2.08
CA ALA A 241 10.82 23.07 -0.96
C ALA A 241 10.15 23.42 0.39
N GLU A 242 9.36 24.50 0.46
CA GLU A 242 8.65 24.86 1.68
C GLU A 242 7.55 23.85 2.03
N LEU A 243 6.87 23.30 1.02
CA LEU A 243 5.90 22.23 1.22
C LEU A 243 6.56 20.96 1.77
N ASP A 244 7.67 20.49 1.19
CA ASP A 244 8.41 19.32 1.68
C ASP A 244 8.82 19.50 3.16
N LYS A 245 9.45 20.64 3.47
CA LYS A 245 9.85 21.00 4.84
C LYS A 245 8.66 20.97 5.81
N GLY A 246 7.51 21.49 5.38
CA GLY A 246 6.26 21.44 6.14
C GLY A 246 5.78 20.02 6.40
N LEU A 247 5.80 19.16 5.39
CA LEU A 247 5.38 17.75 5.48
C LEU A 247 6.29 16.94 6.40
N ARG A 248 7.62 17.12 6.32
CA ARG A 248 8.59 16.45 7.21
C ARG A 248 8.37 16.82 8.67
N ARG A 249 8.23 18.11 8.97
CA ARG A 249 7.88 18.60 10.32
C ARG A 249 6.57 18.00 10.83
N ARG A 250 5.59 17.80 9.93
CA ARG A 250 4.30 17.20 10.28
C ARG A 250 4.43 15.71 10.56
N LEU A 251 5.19 14.98 9.75
CA LEU A 251 5.51 13.56 9.96
C LEU A 251 6.17 13.35 11.33
N GLU A 252 7.20 14.12 11.66
CA GLU A 252 7.86 14.05 12.97
C GLU A 252 6.86 14.25 14.13
N LYS A 253 5.94 15.22 14.01
CA LYS A 253 4.90 15.45 15.02
C LYS A 253 3.95 14.26 15.14
N LEU A 254 3.57 13.64 14.02
CA LEU A 254 2.71 12.45 14.01
C LEU A 254 3.39 11.27 14.71
N ASP A 255 4.68 11.07 14.46
CA ASP A 255 5.44 9.98 15.07
C ASP A 255 5.65 10.19 16.57
N ARG A 256 5.97 11.43 17.00
CA ARG A 256 6.00 11.77 18.44
C ARG A 256 4.66 11.48 19.12
N ARG A 257 3.53 11.82 18.47
CA ARG A 257 2.18 11.55 19.00
C ARG A 257 1.87 10.05 19.07
N ARG A 258 2.22 9.28 18.03
CA ARG A 258 2.07 7.82 18.01
C ARG A 258 2.87 7.17 19.14
N ASN A 259 4.10 7.62 19.36
CA ASN A 259 4.96 7.13 20.43
C ASN A 259 4.37 7.47 21.81
N LYS A 260 3.86 8.69 22.02
CA LYS A 260 3.20 9.09 23.28
C LYS A 260 1.94 8.26 23.57
N LYS A 261 1.05 8.07 22.59
CA LYS A 261 -0.22 7.33 22.77
C LYS A 261 -0.02 5.84 23.09
N ARG A 262 1.07 5.24 22.62
CA ARG A 262 1.38 3.84 22.91
C ARG A 262 1.90 3.61 24.34
N GLY A 263 2.01 4.67 25.16
CA GLY A 263 2.25 4.57 26.60
C GLY A 263 3.51 3.81 27.02
N ARG A 264 4.50 3.66 26.14
CA ARG A 264 5.65 2.79 26.39
C ARG A 264 6.97 3.40 25.93
N LYS A 265 7.97 3.28 26.83
CA LYS A 265 9.41 3.22 26.54
C LYS A 265 9.63 2.46 25.21
N PRO A 266 10.62 2.85 24.39
CA PRO A 266 10.85 2.30 23.06
C PRO A 266 10.75 0.77 23.07
N TYR A 267 9.79 0.21 22.35
CA TYR A 267 9.63 -1.24 22.22
C TYR A 267 10.88 -1.82 21.53
N LYS A 268 11.55 -2.74 22.22
CA LYS A 268 12.46 -3.72 21.62
C LYS A 268 11.61 -4.74 20.85
N TRP A 269 11.65 -4.74 19.52
CA TRP A 269 11.22 -5.91 18.75
C TRP A 269 12.41 -6.87 18.68
N GLY A 270 12.28 -8.05 19.28
CA GLY A 270 13.31 -9.09 19.27
C GLY A 270 13.02 -10.12 18.18
N GLU A 271 13.78 -10.14 17.09
CA GLU A 271 13.82 -11.30 16.20
C GLU A 271 14.85 -12.30 16.71
N ARG A 272 14.54 -13.60 16.60
CA ARG A 272 15.48 -14.67 16.97
C ARG A 272 16.19 -15.17 15.72
N PHE A 273 17.50 -14.99 15.66
CA PHE A 273 18.38 -15.58 14.65
C PHE A 273 19.42 -16.44 15.36
N GLY A 274 19.48 -17.74 15.05
CA GLY A 274 20.47 -18.65 15.64
C GLY A 274 20.45 -18.72 17.18
N GLY A 275 19.30 -18.48 17.82
CA GLY A 275 19.17 -18.44 19.28
C GLY A 275 19.40 -17.07 19.94
N LEU A 276 19.97 -16.10 19.21
CA LEU A 276 20.18 -14.73 19.70
C LEU A 276 18.95 -13.85 19.45
N ARG A 277 18.54 -13.07 20.46
CA ARG A 277 17.43 -12.13 20.37
C ARG A 277 17.97 -10.75 19.99
N VAL A 278 17.89 -10.39 18.71
CA VAL A 278 18.31 -9.05 18.25
C VAL A 278 17.16 -8.08 18.45
N SER A 279 17.35 -7.11 19.34
CA SER A 279 16.36 -6.06 19.62
C SER A 279 16.54 -4.88 18.66
N ARG A 280 15.61 -4.69 17.71
CA ARG A 280 15.64 -3.56 16.77
C ARG A 280 15.39 -2.23 17.49
N ARG A 281 16.27 -1.25 17.23
CA ARG A 281 16.07 0.16 17.55
C ARG A 281 15.55 0.87 16.30
N ARG A 282 14.43 1.61 16.42
CA ARG A 282 13.70 2.17 15.26
C ARG A 282 14.33 3.45 14.68
N ASP A 283 15.41 3.91 15.29
CA ASP A 283 16.25 5.05 14.90
C ASP A 283 17.32 4.71 13.86
N LEU A 284 17.49 3.43 13.51
CA LEU A 284 18.38 3.01 12.42
C LEU A 284 17.63 3.09 11.08
N ASN A 285 18.18 3.89 10.15
CA ASN A 285 17.67 3.98 8.78
C ASN A 285 18.12 2.78 7.92
N GLY A 286 17.57 2.65 6.70
CA GLY A 286 17.83 1.50 5.82
C GLY A 286 19.32 1.29 5.49
N ALA A 287 20.08 2.37 5.29
CA ALA A 287 21.52 2.29 5.03
C ALA A 287 22.29 1.79 6.26
N GLN A 288 21.94 2.29 7.45
CA GLN A 288 22.52 1.84 8.72
C GLN A 288 22.19 0.38 9.01
N LEU A 289 21.02 -0.11 8.58
CA LEU A 289 20.66 -1.53 8.69
C LEU A 289 21.48 -2.40 7.75
N VAL A 290 21.70 -1.99 6.49
CA VAL A 290 22.53 -2.72 5.54
C VAL A 290 23.98 -2.82 6.05
N THR A 291 24.55 -1.72 6.57
CA THR A 291 25.85 -1.74 7.25
C THR A 291 25.84 -2.68 8.46
N LEU A 292 24.81 -2.62 9.30
CA LEU A 292 24.63 -3.52 10.45
C LEU A 292 24.67 -5.00 10.06
N TYR A 293 23.96 -5.35 8.98
CA TYR A 293 23.83 -6.73 8.52
C TYR A 293 25.12 -7.23 7.86
N SER A 294 25.88 -6.36 7.19
CA SER A 294 27.22 -6.70 6.69
C SER A 294 28.18 -6.97 7.85
N GLU A 295 28.24 -6.05 8.82
CA GLU A 295 29.12 -6.17 9.99
C GLU A 295 28.78 -7.39 10.86
N LEU A 296 27.49 -7.68 11.06
CA LEU A 296 27.04 -8.90 11.76
C LEU A 296 27.31 -10.18 10.96
N GLY A 297 27.18 -10.12 9.63
CA GLY A 297 27.48 -11.24 8.74
C GLY A 297 28.96 -11.60 8.75
N ASP A 298 29.84 -10.60 8.74
CA ASP A 298 31.29 -10.79 8.77
C ASP A 298 31.76 -11.27 10.16
N ALA A 299 31.23 -10.70 11.24
CA ALA A 299 31.51 -11.17 12.60
C ALA A 299 31.00 -12.60 12.86
N ALA A 300 29.83 -12.97 12.33
CA ALA A 300 29.31 -14.33 12.45
C ALA A 300 30.13 -15.36 11.65
N ARG A 301 30.69 -14.97 10.49
CA ARG A 301 31.61 -15.83 9.71
C ARG A 301 32.94 -16.02 10.43
N MET A 302 33.53 -14.96 11.00
CA MET A 302 34.77 -15.06 11.79
C MET A 302 34.64 -16.04 12.97
N VAL A 303 33.53 -15.97 13.72
CA VAL A 303 33.28 -16.86 14.86
C VAL A 303 33.08 -18.33 14.42
N LEU A 304 32.54 -18.57 13.21
CA LEU A 304 32.34 -19.92 12.68
C LEU A 304 33.62 -20.53 12.10
N ASP A 305 34.55 -19.71 11.59
CA ASP A 305 35.82 -20.19 11.03
C ASP A 305 36.91 -20.45 12.10
N GLU A 306 36.89 -19.79 13.26
CA GLU A 306 38.00 -19.88 14.22
C GLU A 306 37.76 -20.71 15.50
N GLY A 307 36.56 -21.23 15.76
CA GLY A 307 36.33 -22.21 16.84
C GLY A 307 36.73 -21.75 18.27
N ARG A 308 36.88 -20.45 18.53
CA ARG A 308 37.32 -19.88 19.83
C ARG A 308 36.29 -18.90 20.38
N ILE A 309 35.36 -19.42 21.18
CA ILE A 309 34.18 -18.67 21.67
C ILE A 309 34.48 -17.64 22.78
N GLN A 310 35.64 -17.67 23.46
CA GLN A 310 35.85 -16.82 24.65
C GLN A 310 36.64 -15.52 24.43
N ALA A 311 37.56 -15.43 23.47
CA ALA A 311 38.36 -14.22 23.26
C ALA A 311 37.63 -13.15 22.43
N GLU A 312 36.71 -13.55 21.54
CA GLU A 312 36.01 -12.63 20.64
C GLU A 312 34.71 -12.07 21.21
N LEU A 313 34.19 -12.64 22.30
CA LEU A 313 33.04 -12.04 23.01
C LEU A 313 33.33 -10.62 23.48
N SER A 314 34.60 -10.26 23.73
CA SER A 314 35.01 -8.90 24.07
C SER A 314 34.95 -7.94 22.88
N SER A 315 35.26 -8.40 21.65
CA SER A 315 35.16 -7.57 20.44
C SER A 315 33.69 -7.37 20.05
N VAL A 316 32.88 -8.42 20.13
CA VAL A 316 31.43 -8.38 19.95
C VAL A 316 30.79 -7.51 21.03
N SER A 317 31.19 -7.65 22.30
CA SER A 317 30.72 -6.77 23.39
C SER A 317 31.07 -5.31 23.13
N SER A 318 32.24 -5.00 22.56
CA SER A 318 32.61 -3.61 22.19
C SER A 318 31.73 -3.01 21.09
N VAL A 319 31.24 -3.84 20.17
CA VAL A 319 30.29 -3.46 19.12
C VAL A 319 28.91 -3.25 19.76
N PHE A 320 28.46 -4.18 20.60
CA PHE A 320 27.20 -4.07 21.35
C PHE A 320 27.17 -2.87 22.32
N ASP A 321 28.28 -2.56 22.99
CA ASP A 321 28.43 -1.41 23.90
C ASP A 321 28.45 -0.08 23.15
N ARG A 322 29.16 0.01 22.01
CA ARG A 322 29.07 1.16 21.11
C ARG A 322 27.64 1.39 20.60
N MET A 323 26.86 0.33 20.48
CA MET A 323 25.48 0.35 19.98
C MET A 323 24.41 0.44 21.10
N LYS A 324 24.80 0.45 22.38
CA LYS A 324 23.89 0.36 23.55
C LYS A 324 22.85 -0.77 23.44
N LEU A 325 23.24 -1.90 22.85
CA LEU A 325 22.43 -3.11 22.80
C LEU A 325 22.73 -3.95 24.05
N ARG A 326 21.70 -4.55 24.66
CA ARG A 326 21.87 -5.54 25.73
C ARG A 326 21.66 -6.92 25.13
N LEU A 327 22.61 -7.83 25.37
CA LEU A 327 22.42 -9.27 25.17
C LEU A 327 21.21 -9.77 25.98
#